data_AF-A0A7I8CFN2-F1
#
_entry.id   AF-A0A7I8CFN2-F1
#
_cell.length_a   1.000
_cell.length_b   1.000
_cell.length_c   1.000
_cell.angle_alpha   90.00
_cell.angle_beta   90.00
_cell.angle_gamma   90.00
#
_symmetry.space_group_name_H-M   'P 1'
#
loop_
_entity.id
_entity.type
_entity.pdbx_description
1 polymer ?
#
loop_
_entity_poly.entity_id
_entity_poly.type
_entity_poly.pdbx_seq_one_letter_code
_entity_poly.pdbx_strand_id
1 'polypeptide(L)'
;MYVEGTLAYSRYDPTFVATDGTQQRALPTRWNTFSSTVGIGWDFRITNELVFRPILNGTIGRVSSDLKIGQSLVNHVTDSNLQFLQNGSLDAYGYGGSLVLDFEHYRETYEIDAELRATDIYLRSFGSSSEAVQGSATAQQVSLWTRWRAPTGWHALDRPVRYVLELAYSHYFGDSAGVLGFNDLTSLGVGLELDSSKYPIVITRTRALVRYVFGHNVHGVSFGFAVSF
;
A
#
# COMPACT_ATOMS: atom_id res chain seq x y z
N MET A 1 -17.27 -6.77 16.14
CA MET A 1 -17.24 -5.58 15.27
C MET A 1 -15.79 -5.15 15.17
N TYR A 2 -15.30 -5.00 13.95
CA TYR A 2 -13.92 -4.68 13.61
C TYR A 2 -13.89 -3.34 12.88
N VAL A 3 -12.87 -2.53 13.14
CA VAL A 3 -12.68 -1.23 12.47
C VAL A 3 -11.23 -1.14 12.01
N GLU A 4 -11.02 -0.75 10.76
CA GLU A 4 -9.70 -0.50 10.21
C GLU A 4 -9.59 0.90 9.60
N GLY A 5 -8.37 1.43 9.60
CA GLY A 5 -8.05 2.72 9.01
C GLY A 5 -6.63 2.71 8.48
N THR A 6 -6.47 3.20 7.25
CA THR A 6 -5.18 3.29 6.56
C THR A 6 -4.99 4.71 6.03
N LEU A 7 -3.83 5.30 6.32
CA LEU A 7 -3.37 6.54 5.71
C LEU A 7 -2.13 6.24 4.87
N ALA A 8 -2.13 6.68 3.62
CA ALA A 8 -1.00 6.51 2.72
C ALA A 8 -0.59 7.83 2.10
N TYR A 9 0.72 8.07 2.08
CA TYR A 9 1.35 9.16 1.35
C TYR A 9 2.43 8.57 0.46
N SER A 10 2.40 8.90 -0.83
CA SER A 10 3.39 8.47 -1.79
C SER A 10 3.84 9.65 -2.64
N ARG A 11 5.13 9.68 -2.94
CA ARG A 11 5.73 10.63 -3.87
C ARG A 11 6.33 9.87 -5.02
N TYR A 12 5.84 10.17 -6.22
CA TYR A 12 6.30 9.57 -7.46
C TYR A 12 7.05 10.61 -8.28
N ASP A 13 8.34 10.37 -8.51
CA ASP A 13 9.25 11.25 -9.25
C ASP A 13 9.75 10.54 -10.55
N PRO A 14 8.87 10.29 -11.55
CA PRO A 14 9.24 9.65 -12.80
C PRO A 14 10.08 10.56 -13.70
N THR A 15 11.00 9.96 -14.44
CA THR A 15 11.71 10.59 -15.56
C THR A 15 11.13 10.08 -16.87
N PHE A 16 10.22 10.84 -17.49
CA PHE A 16 9.71 10.51 -18.82
C PHE A 16 10.69 11.03 -19.88
N VAL A 17 11.12 10.17 -20.81
CA VAL A 17 11.93 10.58 -21.96
C VAL A 17 11.01 10.78 -23.16
N ALA A 18 10.61 12.02 -23.43
CA ALA A 18 9.93 12.35 -24.67
C ALA A 18 10.95 12.40 -25.81
N THR A 19 10.64 11.76 -26.95
CA THR A 19 11.54 11.67 -28.12
C THR A 19 10.84 12.16 -29.38
N ASP A 20 11.26 13.30 -29.92
CA ASP A 20 10.76 13.84 -31.21
C ASP A 20 11.67 13.41 -32.38
N GLY A 21 12.21 12.19 -32.33
CA GLY A 21 13.09 11.61 -33.35
C GLY A 21 14.55 12.15 -33.39
N THR A 22 14.87 13.30 -32.78
CA THR A 22 16.25 13.86 -32.75
C THR A 22 16.75 14.30 -31.38
N GLN A 23 15.87 14.51 -30.39
CA GLN A 23 16.26 14.83 -29.02
C GLN A 23 15.41 14.04 -28.01
N GLN A 24 16.08 13.44 -27.04
CA GLN A 24 15.48 12.86 -25.84
C GLN A 24 15.46 13.91 -24.74
N ARG A 25 14.29 14.23 -24.17
CA ARG A 25 14.17 15.20 -23.06
C ARG A 25 13.42 14.61 -21.88
N ALA A 26 14.03 14.72 -20.70
CA ALA A 26 13.44 14.30 -19.44
C ALA A 26 12.36 15.31 -19.00
N LEU A 27 11.11 14.87 -18.86
CA LEU A 27 10.03 15.65 -18.25
C LEU A 27 9.91 15.26 -16.77
N PRO A 28 10.31 16.13 -15.83
CA PRO A 28 10.15 15.85 -14.40
C PRO A 28 8.71 16.15 -14.00
N THR A 29 7.81 15.19 -14.16
CA THR A 29 6.47 15.31 -13.60
C THR A 29 6.53 14.74 -12.19
N ARG A 30 6.39 15.57 -11.14
CA ARG A 30 6.34 15.09 -9.76
C ARG A 30 4.90 14.97 -9.30
N TRP A 31 4.57 13.85 -8.66
CA TRP A 31 3.20 13.54 -8.27
C TRP A 31 3.21 13.17 -6.79
N ASN A 32 2.39 13.86 -6.00
CA ASN A 32 2.15 13.50 -4.62
C ASN A 32 0.74 12.91 -4.53
N THR A 33 0.64 11.74 -3.92
CA THR A 33 -0.62 11.06 -3.69
C THR A 33 -0.84 10.94 -2.20
N PHE A 34 -2.02 11.35 -1.75
CA PHE A 34 -2.51 11.11 -0.41
C PHE A 34 -3.79 10.30 -0.50
N SER A 35 -3.92 9.24 0.29
CA SER A 35 -5.17 8.49 0.41
C SER A 35 -5.46 8.09 1.85
N SER A 36 -6.74 8.05 2.16
CA SER A 36 -7.29 7.62 3.43
C SER A 36 -8.40 6.61 3.17
N THR A 37 -8.28 5.43 3.75
CA THR A 37 -9.29 4.37 3.66
C THR A 37 -9.73 3.99 5.05
N VAL A 38 -11.04 3.87 5.26
CA VAL A 38 -11.65 3.39 6.50
C VAL A 38 -12.52 2.18 6.20
N GLY A 39 -12.60 1.26 7.14
CA GLY A 39 -13.38 0.03 7.00
C GLY A 39 -14.12 -0.33 8.28
N ILE A 40 -15.36 -0.81 8.14
CA ILE A 40 -16.15 -1.39 9.22
C ILE A 40 -16.46 -2.84 8.83
N GLY A 41 -16.08 -3.78 9.70
CA GLY A 41 -16.22 -5.20 9.45
C GLY A 41 -16.83 -5.99 10.60
N TRP A 42 -17.18 -7.24 10.30
CA TRP A 42 -17.77 -8.18 11.25
C TRP A 42 -17.02 -9.50 11.21
N ASP A 43 -16.69 -10.01 12.39
CA ASP A 43 -15.90 -11.24 12.51
C ASP A 43 -16.83 -12.44 12.68
N PHE A 44 -16.77 -13.36 11.72
CA PHE A 44 -17.43 -14.66 11.78
C PHE A 44 -16.38 -15.73 12.01
N ARG A 45 -16.31 -16.24 13.24
CA ARG A 45 -15.39 -17.34 13.58
C ARG A 45 -15.85 -18.63 12.91
N ILE A 46 -15.02 -19.16 12.02
CA ILE A 46 -15.21 -20.50 11.42
C ILE A 46 -14.66 -21.56 12.37
N THR A 47 -13.49 -21.28 12.95
CA THR A 47 -12.86 -22.10 14.00
C THR A 47 -12.33 -21.18 15.11
N ASN A 48 -11.63 -21.74 16.10
CA ASN A 48 -10.95 -20.95 17.12
C ASN A 48 -9.77 -20.12 16.59
N GLU A 49 -9.25 -20.50 15.41
CA GLU A 49 -8.03 -19.90 14.82
C GLU A 49 -8.31 -19.27 13.45
N LEU A 50 -9.51 -19.45 12.87
CA LEU A 50 -9.89 -18.95 11.55
C LEU A 50 -11.14 -18.07 11.62
N VAL A 51 -10.99 -16.83 11.14
CA VAL A 51 -12.05 -15.83 11.08
C VAL A 51 -12.32 -15.45 9.63
N PHE A 52 -13.59 -15.44 9.25
CA PHE A 52 -14.05 -14.78 8.04
C PHE A 52 -14.60 -13.40 8.38
N ARG A 53 -14.09 -12.37 7.73
CA ARG A 53 -14.36 -10.96 8.03
C ARG A 53 -14.73 -10.21 6.75
N PRO A 54 -16.03 -10.05 6.44
CA PRO A 54 -16.48 -9.06 5.49
C PRO A 54 -16.30 -7.65 6.07
N ILE A 55 -15.86 -6.73 5.23
CA ILE A 55 -15.57 -5.34 5.56
C ILE A 55 -16.23 -4.46 4.50
N LEU A 56 -16.94 -3.43 4.95
CA LEU A 56 -17.38 -2.33 4.10
C LEU A 56 -16.29 -1.25 4.14
N ASN A 57 -15.78 -0.86 2.98
CA ASN A 57 -14.67 0.09 2.85
C ASN A 57 -15.14 1.39 2.20
N GLY A 58 -14.65 2.51 2.72
CA GLY A 58 -14.75 3.84 2.12
C GLY A 58 -13.37 4.44 1.99
N THR A 59 -13.09 5.07 0.86
CA THR A 59 -11.79 5.69 0.58
C THR A 59 -11.94 7.09 0.02
N ILE A 60 -10.99 7.95 0.32
CA ILE A 60 -10.83 9.27 -0.28
C ILE A 60 -9.35 9.47 -0.59
N GLY A 61 -9.06 10.00 -1.78
CA GLY A 61 -7.71 10.25 -2.22
C GLY A 61 -7.61 11.53 -3.03
N ARG A 62 -6.42 12.12 -2.97
CA ARG A 62 -6.02 13.27 -3.77
C ARG A 62 -4.69 12.97 -4.43
N VAL A 63 -4.62 13.21 -5.73
CA VAL A 63 -3.37 13.23 -6.50
C VAL A 63 -3.11 14.66 -6.94
N SER A 64 -1.95 15.20 -6.61
CA SER A 64 -1.53 16.56 -6.98
C SER A 64 -0.21 16.53 -7.74
N SER A 65 -0.13 17.28 -8.85
CA SER A 65 1.12 17.45 -9.59
C SER A 65 1.90 18.67 -9.10
N ASP A 66 3.16 18.47 -8.71
CA ASP A 66 4.11 19.53 -8.38
C ASP A 66 4.98 19.82 -9.62
N LEU A 67 4.56 20.76 -10.47
CA LEU A 67 5.40 21.23 -11.57
C LEU A 67 5.81 22.69 -11.32
N LYS A 68 7.06 22.89 -10.86
CA LYS A 68 7.75 24.18 -10.99
C LYS A 68 8.20 24.34 -12.44
N ILE A 69 7.28 24.68 -13.34
CA ILE A 69 7.66 25.13 -14.69
C ILE A 69 8.16 26.56 -14.55
N GLY A 70 9.46 26.78 -14.81
CA GLY A 70 10.01 28.13 -14.97
C GLY A 70 9.26 28.83 -16.11
N GLN A 71 8.66 29.98 -15.81
CA GLN A 71 7.66 30.72 -16.60
C GLN A 71 8.06 31.19 -18.01
N SER A 72 9.15 30.72 -18.62
CA SER A 72 9.71 31.39 -19.80
C SER A 72 9.57 30.67 -21.16
N LEU A 73 9.05 29.44 -21.25
CA LEU A 73 9.32 28.64 -22.47
C LEU A 73 8.16 27.85 -23.11
N VAL A 74 6.90 28.17 -22.87
CA VAL A 74 5.78 27.54 -23.63
C VAL A 74 4.89 28.61 -24.25
N ASN A 75 5.38 29.23 -25.32
CA ASN A 75 4.53 29.87 -26.31
C ASN A 75 4.18 28.82 -27.37
N HIS A 76 2.88 28.70 -27.66
CA HIS A 76 2.33 28.04 -28.84
C HIS A 76 2.31 26.50 -28.87
N VAL A 77 1.53 25.85 -27.99
CA VAL A 77 0.65 24.74 -28.41
C VAL A 77 -0.60 24.74 -27.52
N THR A 78 -1.74 25.03 -28.14
CA THR A 78 -3.06 24.97 -27.51
C THR A 78 -3.52 23.52 -27.52
N ASP A 79 -3.10 22.73 -26.53
CA ASP A 79 -3.62 21.38 -26.32
C ASP A 79 -4.08 21.21 -24.88
N SER A 80 -5.37 20.94 -24.72
CA SER A 80 -6.08 20.79 -23.44
C SER A 80 -5.46 19.73 -22.51
N ASN A 81 -4.59 18.86 -23.04
CA ASN A 81 -3.84 17.84 -22.31
C ASN A 81 -2.67 18.40 -21.48
N LEU A 82 -2.19 19.62 -21.76
CA LEU A 82 -1.07 20.24 -21.02
C LEU A 82 -1.50 21.01 -19.77
N GLN A 83 -2.80 21.29 -19.58
CA GLN A 83 -3.29 22.05 -18.42
C GLN A 83 -3.22 21.27 -17.10
N PHE A 84 -3.37 19.93 -17.11
CA PHE A 84 -3.18 19.11 -15.91
C PHE A 84 -1.72 19.15 -15.42
N LEU A 85 -0.76 19.22 -16.35
CA LEU A 85 0.66 19.32 -16.05
C LEU A 85 1.04 20.69 -15.47
N GLN A 86 0.17 21.70 -15.55
CA GLN A 86 0.40 23.05 -15.02
C GLN A 86 -0.36 23.30 -13.71
N ASN A 87 -0.18 22.43 -12.70
CA ASN A 87 -0.76 22.54 -11.35
C ASN A 87 -2.14 21.87 -11.17
N GLY A 88 -2.38 20.75 -11.86
CA GLY A 88 -3.62 19.98 -11.75
C GLY A 88 -3.74 19.16 -10.46
N SER A 89 -4.96 19.05 -9.94
CA SER A 89 -5.30 18.13 -8.85
C SER A 89 -6.52 17.30 -9.21
N LEU A 90 -6.49 16.02 -8.82
CA LEU A 90 -7.56 15.06 -9.00
C LEU A 90 -7.95 14.51 -7.64
N ASP A 91 -9.19 14.78 -7.23
CA ASP A 91 -9.79 14.18 -6.05
C ASP A 91 -10.65 13.00 -6.48
N ALA A 92 -10.57 11.91 -5.71
CA ALA A 92 -11.37 10.72 -5.92
C ALA A 92 -11.94 10.24 -4.58
N TYR A 93 -13.20 9.83 -4.58
CA TYR A 93 -13.78 9.06 -3.49
C TYR A 93 -14.10 7.66 -3.98
N GLY A 94 -14.15 6.71 -3.08
CA GLY A 94 -14.57 5.37 -3.40
C GLY A 94 -15.28 4.66 -2.28
N TYR A 95 -16.00 3.64 -2.67
CA TYR A 95 -16.73 2.75 -1.77
C TYR A 95 -16.69 1.34 -2.33
N GLY A 96 -16.77 0.37 -1.44
CA GLY A 96 -16.76 -1.04 -1.82
C GLY A 96 -16.59 -1.90 -0.59
N GLY A 97 -15.95 -3.04 -0.76
CA GLY A 97 -15.73 -3.94 0.36
C GLY A 97 -14.55 -4.86 0.18
N SER A 98 -14.18 -5.47 1.30
CA SER A 98 -13.19 -6.51 1.36
C SER A 98 -13.77 -7.75 2.03
N LEU A 99 -13.31 -8.92 1.60
CA LEU A 99 -13.49 -10.18 2.29
C LEU A 99 -12.13 -10.63 2.79
N VAL A 100 -12.02 -10.87 4.09
CA VAL A 100 -10.78 -11.31 4.74
C VAL A 100 -10.99 -12.69 5.35
N LEU A 101 -10.05 -13.60 5.10
CA LEU A 101 -9.86 -14.83 5.85
C LEU A 101 -8.58 -14.67 6.66
N ASP A 102 -8.75 -14.64 7.98
CA ASP A 102 -7.70 -14.34 8.95
C ASP A 102 -7.43 -15.59 9.80
N PHE A 103 -6.22 -16.12 9.71
CA PHE A 103 -5.77 -17.32 10.41
C PHE A 103 -4.67 -16.98 11.41
N GLU A 104 -4.94 -17.19 12.68
CA GLU A 104 -4.03 -16.93 13.80
C GLU A 104 -3.75 -18.22 14.57
N HIS A 105 -2.52 -18.70 14.52
CA HIS A 105 -2.10 -19.91 15.21
C HIS A 105 -0.97 -19.61 16.18
N TYR A 106 -1.33 -19.44 17.46
CA TYR A 106 -0.38 -19.08 18.51
C TYR A 106 -0.09 -20.28 19.40
N ARG A 107 1.20 -20.60 19.54
CA ARG A 107 1.73 -21.65 20.40
C ARG A 107 2.88 -21.06 21.21
N GLU A 108 3.29 -21.77 22.27
CA GLU A 108 4.40 -21.31 23.12
C GLU A 108 5.73 -21.19 22.36
N THR A 109 5.93 -22.03 21.33
CA THR A 109 7.19 -22.11 20.59
C THR A 109 7.19 -21.35 19.27
N TYR A 110 6.02 -21.01 18.71
CA TYR A 110 5.92 -20.25 17.47
C TYR A 110 4.53 -19.61 17.30
N GLU A 111 4.47 -18.56 16.49
CA GLU A 111 3.24 -17.88 16.10
C GLU A 111 3.17 -17.80 14.58
N ILE A 112 2.01 -18.15 14.01
CA ILE A 112 1.69 -17.99 12.59
C ILE A 112 0.50 -17.05 12.47
N ASP A 113 0.62 -16.08 11.57
CA ASP A 113 -0.48 -15.23 11.13
C ASP A 113 -0.59 -15.39 9.60
N ALA A 114 -1.79 -15.57 9.06
CA ALA A 114 -2.03 -15.60 7.63
C ALA A 114 -3.36 -14.91 7.30
N GLU A 115 -3.29 -13.86 6.48
CA GLU A 115 -4.44 -13.09 6.02
C GLU A 115 -4.58 -13.25 4.50
N LEU A 116 -5.72 -13.77 4.04
CA LEU A 116 -6.14 -13.71 2.65
C LEU A 116 -7.23 -12.67 2.51
N ARG A 117 -6.99 -11.62 1.72
CA ARG A 117 -7.91 -10.51 1.53
C ARG A 117 -8.25 -10.36 0.05
N ALA A 118 -9.54 -10.33 -0.27
CA ALA A 118 -10.04 -9.90 -1.56
C ALA A 118 -10.70 -8.53 -1.39
N THR A 119 -10.41 -7.57 -2.26
CA THR A 119 -10.92 -6.20 -2.19
C THR A 119 -11.50 -5.80 -3.53
N ASP A 120 -12.66 -5.14 -3.50
CA ASP A 120 -13.28 -4.49 -4.64
C ASP A 120 -13.82 -3.13 -4.22
N ILE A 121 -13.20 -2.06 -4.71
CA ILE A 121 -13.58 -0.68 -4.40
C ILE A 121 -13.80 0.08 -5.70
N TYR A 122 -14.99 0.64 -5.88
CA TYR A 122 -15.29 1.55 -6.97
C TYR A 122 -14.82 2.96 -6.61
N LEU A 123 -14.06 3.59 -7.50
CA LEU A 123 -13.51 4.94 -7.38
C LEU A 123 -14.16 5.86 -8.40
N ARG A 124 -14.46 7.09 -7.99
CA ARG A 124 -14.97 8.14 -8.87
C ARG A 124 -14.29 9.48 -8.56
N SER A 125 -13.84 10.15 -9.61
CA SER A 125 -13.28 11.48 -9.50
C SER A 125 -14.35 12.54 -9.19
N PHE A 126 -13.98 13.56 -8.43
CA PHE A 126 -14.82 14.74 -8.18
C PHE A 126 -13.95 16.00 -8.08
N GLY A 127 -14.55 17.18 -8.23
CA GLY A 127 -13.87 18.46 -8.00
C GLY A 127 -12.59 18.70 -8.82
N SER A 128 -12.42 17.99 -9.95
CA SER A 128 -11.17 18.03 -10.73
C SER A 128 -10.95 19.41 -11.33
N SER A 129 -9.69 19.85 -11.36
CA SER A 129 -9.31 21.15 -11.94
C SER A 129 -9.42 21.21 -13.47
N SER A 130 -9.77 20.11 -14.14
CA SER A 130 -10.00 20.01 -15.58
C SER A 130 -11.08 18.96 -15.87
N GLU A 131 -11.98 19.24 -16.82
CA GLU A 131 -12.99 18.30 -17.32
C GLU A 131 -12.35 17.06 -17.99
N ALA A 132 -11.13 17.20 -18.51
CA ALA A 132 -10.41 16.12 -19.20
C ALA A 132 -9.93 14.99 -18.27
N VAL A 133 -10.00 15.17 -16.94
CA VAL A 133 -9.48 14.21 -15.94
C VAL A 133 -10.62 13.62 -15.09
N GLN A 134 -11.86 13.69 -15.57
CA GLN A 134 -12.98 13.01 -14.92
C GLN A 134 -13.02 11.54 -15.33
N GLY A 135 -13.15 10.65 -14.36
CA GLY A 135 -13.19 9.22 -14.60
C GLY A 135 -13.69 8.41 -13.41
N SER A 136 -13.86 7.13 -13.67
CA SER A 136 -14.09 6.11 -12.66
C SER A 136 -13.15 4.94 -12.88
N ALA A 137 -12.79 4.25 -11.82
CA ALA A 137 -11.95 3.06 -11.87
C ALA A 137 -12.38 2.05 -10.80
N THR A 138 -12.08 0.78 -11.00
CA THR A 138 -12.20 -0.24 -9.95
C THR A 138 -10.84 -0.63 -9.37
N ALA A 139 -10.72 -0.48 -8.06
CA ALA A 139 -9.60 -0.96 -7.26
C ALA A 139 -9.87 -2.41 -6.82
N GLN A 140 -9.48 -3.37 -7.67
CA GLN A 140 -9.70 -4.79 -7.44
C GLN A 140 -8.38 -5.52 -7.21
N GLN A 141 -8.29 -6.25 -6.09
CA GLN A 141 -7.11 -7.04 -5.77
C GLN A 141 -7.41 -8.24 -4.89
N VAL A 142 -6.55 -9.25 -4.97
CA VAL A 142 -6.45 -10.34 -4.00
C VAL A 142 -5.04 -10.32 -3.42
N SER A 143 -4.93 -10.32 -2.11
CA SER A 143 -3.65 -10.30 -1.40
C SER A 143 -3.59 -11.40 -0.35
N LEU A 144 -2.47 -12.11 -0.31
CA LEU A 144 -2.10 -13.03 0.74
C LEU A 144 -0.94 -12.43 1.53
N TRP A 145 -1.08 -12.33 2.84
CA TRP A 145 0.00 -11.94 3.74
C TRP A 145 0.18 -13.02 4.78
N THR A 146 1.41 -13.45 5.04
CA THR A 146 1.73 -14.42 6.07
C THR A 146 2.92 -13.95 6.88
N ARG A 147 2.91 -14.31 8.16
CA ARG A 147 3.99 -14.05 9.10
C ARG A 147 4.22 -15.26 9.98
N TRP A 148 5.48 -15.65 10.08
CA TRP A 148 5.96 -16.66 11.00
C TRP A 148 6.90 -16.03 12.01
N ARG A 149 6.72 -16.34 13.29
CA ARG A 149 7.57 -15.88 14.38
C ARG A 149 7.97 -17.03 15.27
N ALA A 150 9.26 -17.15 15.57
CA ALA A 150 9.73 -18.12 16.56
C ALA A 150 11.00 -17.62 17.30
N PRO A 151 11.31 -18.16 18.49
CA PRO A 151 12.52 -17.83 19.23
C PRO A 151 13.79 -18.14 18.45
N THR A 152 14.78 -17.26 18.57
CA THR A 152 16.14 -17.44 18.02
C THR A 152 17.08 -18.21 18.94
N GLY A 153 16.69 -18.36 20.22
CA GLY A 153 17.55 -18.83 21.32
C GLY A 153 18.26 -17.68 22.07
N TRP A 154 18.35 -16.49 21.48
CA TRP A 154 18.87 -15.31 22.16
C TRP A 154 17.83 -14.68 23.09
N HIS A 155 18.30 -13.98 24.12
CA HIS A 155 17.46 -13.29 25.10
C HIS A 155 17.86 -11.83 25.20
N ALA A 156 16.86 -10.96 25.27
CA ALA A 156 17.02 -9.52 25.52
C ALA A 156 15.78 -9.03 26.28
N LEU A 157 15.93 -8.05 27.17
CA LEU A 157 14.82 -7.50 27.96
C LEU A 157 14.04 -8.59 28.74
N ASP A 158 14.76 -9.62 29.21
CA ASP A 158 14.21 -10.80 29.89
C ASP A 158 13.15 -11.59 29.10
N ARG A 159 13.16 -11.46 27.78
CA ARG A 159 12.31 -12.20 26.85
C ARG A 159 13.15 -12.80 25.71
N PRO A 160 12.69 -13.88 25.09
CA PRO A 160 13.38 -14.43 23.92
C PRO A 160 13.27 -13.46 22.74
N VAL A 161 14.39 -13.23 22.06
CA VAL A 161 14.40 -12.53 20.77
C VAL A 161 13.81 -13.46 19.72
N ARG A 162 12.85 -12.97 18.94
CA ARG A 162 12.20 -13.77 17.89
C ARG A 162 12.69 -13.37 16.51
N TYR A 163 12.86 -14.35 15.62
CA TYR A 163 12.97 -14.05 14.20
C TYR A 163 11.57 -13.94 13.61
N VAL A 164 11.45 -13.12 12.58
CA VAL A 164 10.20 -12.87 11.87
C VAL A 164 10.44 -13.18 10.40
N LEU A 165 9.64 -14.05 9.81
CA LEU A 165 9.59 -14.27 8.37
C LEU A 165 8.25 -13.76 7.87
N GLU A 166 8.25 -13.01 6.77
CA GLU A 166 7.03 -12.53 6.15
C GLU A 166 7.00 -12.88 4.67
N LEU A 167 5.82 -13.25 4.18
CA LEU A 167 5.53 -13.37 2.77
C LEU A 167 4.29 -12.52 2.49
N ALA A 168 4.36 -11.71 1.44
CA ALA A 168 3.20 -11.01 0.92
C ALA A 168 3.10 -11.29 -0.58
N TYR A 169 1.91 -11.54 -1.07
CA TYR A 169 1.59 -11.63 -2.48
C TYR A 169 0.36 -10.78 -2.73
N SER A 170 0.35 -10.00 -3.80
CA SER A 170 -0.81 -9.22 -4.23
C SER A 170 -0.98 -9.37 -5.73
N HIS A 171 -2.21 -9.61 -6.17
CA HIS A 171 -2.59 -9.65 -7.57
C HIS A 171 -3.68 -8.61 -7.81
N TYR A 172 -3.51 -7.80 -8.84
CA TYR A 172 -4.39 -6.70 -9.22
C TYR A 172 -5.23 -7.12 -10.44
N PHE A 173 -6.50 -6.74 -10.44
CA PHE A 173 -7.46 -7.07 -11.51
C PHE A 173 -8.07 -5.80 -12.11
N GLY A 174 -8.76 -5.96 -13.23
CA GLY A 174 -9.55 -4.90 -13.85
C GLY A 174 -8.73 -3.64 -14.12
N ASP A 175 -9.28 -2.49 -13.74
CA ASP A 175 -8.64 -1.19 -13.93
C ASP A 175 -7.38 -0.99 -13.08
N SER A 176 -7.09 -1.88 -12.12
CA SER A 176 -5.86 -1.85 -11.33
C SER A 176 -4.70 -2.62 -11.96
N ALA A 177 -5.01 -3.58 -12.84
CA ALA A 177 -3.99 -4.39 -13.49
C ALA A 177 -3.20 -3.54 -14.51
N GLY A 178 -1.86 -3.56 -14.40
CA GLY A 178 -0.98 -2.94 -15.38
C GLY A 178 -0.83 -1.42 -15.26
N VAL A 179 -1.60 -0.75 -14.39
CA VAL A 179 -1.50 0.72 -14.17
C VAL A 179 -0.09 1.14 -13.75
N LEU A 180 0.56 0.32 -12.92
CA LEU A 180 1.93 0.54 -12.45
C LEU A 180 2.98 -0.23 -13.27
N GLY A 181 2.59 -0.85 -14.39
CA GLY A 181 3.44 -1.70 -15.22
C GLY A 181 3.56 -3.15 -14.77
N PHE A 182 2.81 -3.55 -13.75
CA PHE A 182 2.75 -4.92 -13.22
C PHE A 182 1.31 -5.29 -12.80
N ASN A 183 1.03 -6.59 -12.76
CA ASN A 183 -0.26 -7.15 -12.33
C ASN A 183 -0.15 -7.87 -10.97
N ASP A 184 1.06 -8.16 -10.53
CA ASP A 184 1.33 -8.87 -9.31
C ASP A 184 2.60 -8.34 -8.63
N LEU A 185 2.62 -8.47 -7.32
CA LEU A 185 3.73 -8.06 -6.48
C LEU A 185 3.92 -9.09 -5.38
N THR A 186 5.13 -9.61 -5.27
CA THR A 186 5.55 -10.53 -4.21
C THR A 186 6.56 -9.82 -3.31
N SER A 187 6.48 -10.06 -2.01
CA SER A 187 7.46 -9.61 -1.05
C SER A 187 7.85 -10.72 -0.09
N LEU A 188 9.15 -10.87 0.13
CA LEU A 188 9.71 -11.78 1.12
C LEU A 188 10.49 -10.96 2.14
N GLY A 189 10.19 -11.18 3.42
CA GLY A 189 10.72 -10.42 4.54
C GLY A 189 11.41 -11.30 5.56
N VAL A 190 12.50 -10.77 6.12
CA VAL A 190 13.15 -11.31 7.31
C VAL A 190 13.37 -10.19 8.31
N GLY A 191 13.21 -10.49 9.59
CA GLY A 191 13.35 -9.49 10.64
C GLY A 191 13.58 -10.10 12.01
N LEU A 192 13.74 -9.20 12.97
CA LEU A 192 13.85 -9.53 14.39
C LEU A 192 12.79 -8.77 15.17
N GLU A 193 12.32 -9.42 16.23
CA GLU A 193 11.38 -8.84 17.19
C GLU A 193 11.96 -8.90 18.59
N LEU A 194 11.87 -7.76 19.27
CA LEU A 194 12.16 -7.61 20.69
C LEU A 194 10.85 -7.47 21.45
N ASP A 195 10.70 -8.24 22.52
CA ASP A 195 9.55 -8.18 23.41
C ASP A 195 9.98 -7.49 24.72
N SER A 196 9.39 -6.33 24.98
CA SER A 196 9.62 -5.50 26.16
C SER A 196 8.44 -5.51 27.13
N SER A 197 7.46 -6.39 26.92
CA SER A 197 6.20 -6.47 27.70
C SER A 197 6.39 -6.74 29.19
N LYS A 198 7.58 -7.18 29.62
CA LYS A 198 7.90 -7.36 31.05
C LYS A 198 7.99 -6.02 31.79
N TYR A 199 8.35 -4.95 31.10
CA TYR A 199 8.52 -3.62 31.68
C TYR A 199 7.21 -2.82 31.54
N PRO A 200 6.89 -1.92 32.49
CA PRO A 200 5.69 -1.08 32.42
C PRO A 200 5.89 0.08 31.43
N ILE A 201 6.09 -0.26 30.17
CA ILE A 201 6.30 0.69 29.07
C ILE A 201 5.19 0.56 28.03
N VAL A 202 4.89 1.66 27.35
CA VAL A 202 3.79 1.74 26.39
C VAL A 202 4.06 0.90 25.13
N ILE A 203 5.33 0.70 24.76
CA ILE A 203 5.71 -0.12 23.60
C ILE A 203 6.10 -1.50 24.09
N THR A 204 5.25 -2.49 23.84
CA THR A 204 5.42 -3.86 24.34
C THR A 204 6.21 -4.75 23.39
N ARG A 205 6.20 -4.46 22.07
CA ARG A 205 7.02 -5.17 21.08
C ARG A 205 7.58 -4.22 20.05
N THR A 206 8.81 -4.46 19.62
CA THR A 206 9.49 -3.70 18.57
C THR A 206 10.01 -4.65 17.51
N ARG A 207 9.76 -4.36 16.24
CA ARG A 207 10.16 -5.16 15.09
C ARG A 207 10.92 -4.33 14.08
N ALA A 208 12.01 -4.91 13.59
CA ALA A 208 12.72 -4.43 12.42
C ALA A 208 12.68 -5.51 11.34
N LEU A 209 12.27 -5.15 10.13
CA LEU A 209 12.15 -6.06 8.99
C LEU A 209 12.85 -5.47 7.77
N VAL A 210 13.51 -6.34 7.01
CA VAL A 210 13.97 -6.06 5.66
C VAL A 210 13.16 -6.94 4.72
N ARG A 211 12.60 -6.32 3.68
CA ARG A 211 11.79 -6.99 2.68
C ARG A 211 12.38 -6.79 1.30
N TYR A 212 12.51 -7.88 0.55
CA TYR A 212 12.73 -7.83 -0.88
C TYR A 212 11.39 -7.90 -1.57
N VAL A 213 11.12 -6.96 -2.47
CA VAL A 213 9.87 -6.83 -3.22
C VAL A 213 10.18 -7.05 -4.68
N PHE A 214 9.39 -7.86 -5.38
CA PHE A 214 9.59 -8.18 -6.79
C PHE A 214 8.27 -8.51 -7.48
N GLY A 215 8.21 -8.22 -8.78
CA GLY A 215 7.08 -8.50 -9.66
C GLY A 215 7.53 -8.36 -11.12
N HIS A 216 6.59 -8.34 -12.06
CA HIS A 216 6.93 -8.15 -13.47
C HIS A 216 7.56 -6.77 -13.69
N ASN A 217 8.82 -6.71 -14.12
CA ASN A 217 9.60 -5.48 -14.35
C ASN A 217 9.73 -4.52 -13.16
N VAL A 218 9.48 -4.99 -11.94
CA VAL A 218 9.61 -4.19 -10.71
C VAL A 218 10.34 -4.99 -9.64
N HIS A 219 11.30 -4.35 -8.98
CA HIS A 219 11.96 -4.91 -7.80
C HIS A 219 12.44 -3.79 -6.88
N GLY A 220 12.62 -4.10 -5.60
CA GLY A 220 13.08 -3.13 -4.62
C GLY A 220 13.34 -3.76 -3.26
N VAL A 221 13.91 -2.95 -2.38
CA VAL A 221 14.12 -3.30 -0.97
C VAL A 221 13.32 -2.33 -0.12
N SER A 222 12.66 -2.85 0.90
CA SER A 222 11.89 -2.07 1.87
C SER A 222 12.38 -2.37 3.28
N PHE A 223 12.54 -1.31 4.07
CA PHE A 223 12.88 -1.39 5.49
C PHE A 223 11.64 -1.04 6.30
N GLY A 224 11.20 -1.95 7.16
CA GLY A 224 10.05 -1.78 8.02
C GLY A 224 10.45 -1.68 9.48
N PHE A 225 9.85 -0.74 10.18
CA PHE A 225 9.89 -0.66 11.63
C PHE A 225 8.46 -0.69 12.15
N ALA A 226 8.17 -1.59 13.10
CA ALA A 226 6.83 -1.73 13.67
C ALA A 226 6.91 -1.82 15.19
N VAL A 227 5.93 -1.21 15.85
CA VAL A 227 5.78 -1.26 17.31
C VAL A 227 4.38 -1.74 17.67
N SER A 228 4.26 -2.46 18.78
CA SER A 228 2.99 -2.85 19.38
C SER A 228 2.85 -2.16 20.73
N PHE A 229 1.61 -1.83 21.08
CA PHE A 229 1.24 -1.15 22.31
C PHE A 229 0.48 -2.14 23.20
#